data_AF-A0A6I2XKS9-F1
#
_entry.id   AF-A0A6I2XKS9-F1
#
_cell.length_a   1.000
_cell.length_b   1.000
_cell.length_c   1.000
_cell.angle_alpha   90.00
_cell.angle_beta   90.00
_cell.angle_gamma   90.00
#
_symmetry.space_group_name_H-M   'P 1'
#
loop_
_entity.id
_entity.type
_entity.pdbx_description
1 polymer ?
#
loop_
_entity_poly.entity_id
_entity_poly.type
_entity_poly.pdbx_seq_one_letter_code
_entity_poly.pdbx_strand_id
1 'polypeptide(L)'
;MTSASETAPARFYEQTWDLSYRHALGATVGVFLDGLRDAKLLGRQCPKCSRVLVPPRSYCDRCFVETGDWQEVANEGVIEMMTIVYEPFKGLPAPPYAIAYVLLDGASTALLGYVHGIDLTDVKSATEQLAIGKRVNVHFSPQPKGDVTDYWFELSDNEPT
;
A
#
# COMPACT_ATOMS: atom_id res chain seq x y z
N MET A 1 7.91 64.06 9.92
CA MET A 1 9.17 63.29 9.82
C MET A 1 8.96 62.00 10.59
N THR A 2 8.61 60.92 9.91
CA THR A 2 8.37 59.61 10.55
C THR A 2 9.43 58.67 9.98
N SER A 3 10.45 58.39 10.79
CA SER A 3 11.49 57.42 10.45
C SER A 3 10.88 56.02 10.52
N ALA A 4 10.72 55.39 9.36
CA ALA A 4 10.43 53.97 9.29
C ALA A 4 11.72 53.21 9.68
N SER A 5 11.66 52.48 10.78
CA SER A 5 12.73 51.57 11.20
C SER A 5 12.80 50.40 10.22
N GLU A 6 13.85 50.38 9.40
CA GLU A 6 14.11 49.30 8.44
C GLU A 6 14.63 48.06 9.20
N THR A 7 13.79 47.04 9.34
CA THR A 7 14.14 45.81 10.07
C THR A 7 15.18 45.02 9.27
N ALA A 8 16.32 44.72 9.90
CA ALA A 8 17.40 43.96 9.26
C ALA A 8 16.90 42.59 8.74
N PRO A 9 17.40 42.13 7.58
CA PRO A 9 16.95 40.86 6.99
C PRO A 9 17.32 39.69 7.89
N ALA A 10 16.41 38.71 7.96
CA ALA A 10 16.61 37.48 8.72
C ALA A 10 17.85 36.73 8.22
N ARG A 11 18.69 36.28 9.17
CA ARG A 11 19.84 35.41 8.89
C ARG A 11 19.45 33.98 9.25
N PHE A 12 19.65 33.07 8.31
CA PHE A 12 19.37 31.66 8.50
C PHE A 12 20.67 30.86 8.58
N TYR A 13 20.63 29.75 9.33
CA TYR A 13 21.70 28.75 9.38
C TYR A 13 21.08 27.43 8.92
N GLU A 14 21.58 26.88 7.82
CA GLU A 14 21.04 25.63 7.28
C GLU A 14 21.60 24.43 8.05
N GLN A 15 20.70 23.55 8.50
CA GLN A 15 21.06 22.27 9.08
C GLN A 15 20.20 21.16 8.50
N THR A 16 20.83 20.00 8.29
CA THR A 16 20.16 18.76 7.87
C THR A 16 20.35 17.71 8.95
N TRP A 17 19.28 17.00 9.30
CA TRP A 17 19.28 15.93 10.30
C TRP A 17 18.91 14.62 9.61
N ASP A 18 19.87 13.72 9.45
CA ASP A 18 19.64 12.35 8.98
C ASP A 18 19.54 11.41 10.19
N LEU A 19 18.33 10.94 10.47
CA LEU A 19 18.02 10.12 11.64
C LEU A 19 17.84 8.66 11.23
N SER A 20 18.73 7.79 11.72
CA SER A 20 18.62 6.34 11.55
C SER A 20 17.88 5.70 12.72
N TYR A 21 16.87 4.88 12.42
CA TYR A 21 16.09 4.16 13.43
C TYR A 21 16.03 2.67 13.16
N ARG A 22 15.97 1.89 14.24
CA ARG A 22 15.70 0.45 14.19
C ARG A 22 14.38 0.16 14.88
N HIS A 23 13.38 -0.25 14.10
CA HIS A 23 12.06 -0.59 14.62
C HIS A 23 11.94 -2.08 14.96
N ALA A 24 11.30 -2.38 16.09
CA ALA A 24 10.87 -3.74 16.38
C ALA A 24 9.60 -4.05 15.56
N LEU A 25 9.64 -5.07 14.72
CA LEU A 25 8.52 -5.45 13.86
C LEU A 25 7.36 -6.08 14.67
N GLY A 26 7.68 -6.70 15.81
CA GLY A 26 6.70 -7.45 16.60
C GLY A 26 6.25 -8.74 15.91
N ALA A 27 5.42 -9.52 16.62
CA ALA A 27 5.05 -10.87 16.20
C ALA A 27 4.11 -10.93 14.98
N THR A 28 3.39 -9.84 14.68
CA THR A 28 2.44 -9.81 13.56
C THR A 28 3.07 -9.27 12.28
N VAL A 29 3.69 -8.09 12.31
CA VAL A 29 4.29 -7.52 11.09
C VAL A 29 5.48 -8.36 10.64
N GLY A 30 6.30 -8.89 11.55
CA GLY A 30 7.43 -9.75 11.20
C GLY A 30 7.01 -10.94 10.33
N VAL A 31 5.98 -11.67 10.74
CA VAL A 31 5.45 -12.82 9.96
C VAL A 31 4.89 -12.40 8.62
N PHE A 32 4.23 -11.24 8.53
CA PHE A 32 3.76 -10.72 7.25
C PHE A 32 4.90 -10.43 6.28
N LEU A 33 5.96 -9.76 6.75
CA LEU A 33 7.13 -9.45 5.92
C LEU A 33 7.91 -10.71 5.53
N ASP A 34 7.99 -11.71 6.43
CA ASP A 34 8.55 -13.02 6.07
C ASP A 34 7.69 -13.72 5.01
N GLY A 35 6.35 -13.63 5.11
CA GLY A 35 5.44 -14.10 4.06
C GLY A 35 5.68 -13.41 2.71
N LEU A 36 5.86 -12.09 2.71
CA LEU A 36 6.20 -11.33 1.50
C LEU A 36 7.53 -11.80 0.90
N ARG A 37 8.54 -12.10 1.73
CA ARG A 37 9.82 -12.66 1.29
C ARG A 37 9.64 -14.01 0.57
N ASP A 38 8.65 -14.79 1.00
CA ASP A 38 8.28 -16.08 0.39
C ASP A 38 7.24 -15.94 -0.75
N ALA A 39 6.97 -14.72 -1.22
CA ALA A 39 5.95 -14.40 -2.24
C ALA A 39 4.53 -14.83 -1.85
N LYS A 40 4.15 -14.63 -0.58
CA LYS A 40 2.86 -14.97 0.00
C LYS A 40 2.17 -13.80 0.67
N LEU A 41 0.84 -13.74 0.56
CA LEU A 41 0.01 -12.76 1.25
C LEU A 41 -0.69 -13.42 2.43
N LEU A 42 -0.25 -13.05 3.64
CA LEU A 42 -0.77 -13.62 4.87
C LEU A 42 -1.67 -12.62 5.60
N GLY A 43 -2.85 -13.09 6.01
CA GLY A 43 -3.77 -12.39 6.89
C GLY A 43 -3.94 -13.09 8.22
N ARG A 44 -4.61 -12.41 9.17
CA ARG A 44 -5.07 -13.03 10.42
C ARG A 44 -6.59 -13.04 10.50
N GLN A 45 -7.16 -14.17 10.88
CA GLN A 45 -8.60 -14.32 11.03
C GLN A 45 -9.09 -13.89 12.42
N CYS A 46 -10.19 -13.16 12.50
CA CYS A 46 -10.86 -12.90 13.79
C CYS A 46 -11.71 -14.12 14.20
N PRO A 47 -11.52 -14.69 15.41
CA PRO A 47 -12.30 -15.86 15.85
C PRO A 47 -13.78 -15.55 16.12
N LYS A 48 -14.16 -14.27 16.27
CA LYS A 48 -15.54 -13.86 16.60
C LYS A 48 -16.40 -13.55 15.38
N CYS A 49 -15.81 -12.92 14.35
CA CYS A 49 -16.54 -12.47 13.16
C CYS A 49 -16.00 -13.06 11.85
N SER A 50 -15.02 -13.94 11.92
CA SER A 50 -14.41 -14.68 10.80
C SER A 50 -13.73 -13.81 9.72
N ARG A 51 -13.69 -12.48 9.88
CA ARG A 51 -12.96 -11.57 8.98
C ARG A 51 -11.48 -11.93 8.94
N VAL A 52 -10.92 -11.98 7.74
CA VAL A 52 -9.48 -12.16 7.51
C VAL A 52 -8.87 -10.80 7.21
N LEU A 53 -7.99 -10.31 8.08
CA LEU A 53 -7.40 -8.97 7.97
C LEU A 53 -6.09 -9.03 7.19
N VAL A 54 -6.02 -8.28 6.08
CA VAL A 54 -4.85 -8.09 5.23
C VAL A 54 -4.71 -6.58 4.93
N PRO A 55 -3.63 -5.90 5.34
CA PRO A 55 -2.52 -6.40 6.15
C PRO A 55 -2.97 -6.96 7.51
N PRO A 56 -2.24 -7.94 8.06
CA PRO A 56 -2.60 -8.59 9.30
C PRO A 56 -2.48 -7.65 10.49
N ARG A 57 -3.41 -7.78 11.43
CA ARG A 57 -3.46 -7.00 12.67
C ARG A 57 -3.54 -7.95 13.85
N SER A 58 -2.87 -7.65 14.96
CA SER A 58 -2.89 -8.49 16.17
C SER A 58 -4.27 -8.51 16.85
N TYR A 59 -5.09 -7.48 16.63
CA TYR A 59 -6.45 -7.36 17.16
C TYR A 59 -7.45 -7.00 16.06
N CYS A 60 -8.67 -7.51 16.19
CA CYS A 60 -9.77 -7.13 15.32
C CYS A 60 -10.32 -5.75 15.72
N ASP A 61 -10.26 -4.81 14.80
CA ASP A 61 -10.74 -3.42 14.94
C ASP A 61 -12.25 -3.30 15.20
N ARG A 62 -13.03 -4.30 14.78
CA ARG A 62 -14.49 -4.33 14.96
C ARG A 62 -14.93 -5.04 16.23
N CYS A 63 -14.22 -6.11 16.62
CA CYS A 63 -14.62 -6.98 17.73
C CYS A 63 -13.85 -6.72 19.02
N PHE A 64 -12.73 -5.99 18.95
CA PHE A 64 -11.83 -5.68 20.07
C PHE A 64 -11.32 -6.95 20.78
N VAL A 65 -11.05 -8.00 20.00
CA VAL A 65 -10.44 -9.26 20.47
C VAL A 65 -9.18 -9.55 19.67
N GLU A 66 -8.27 -10.33 20.24
CA GLU A 66 -7.08 -10.79 19.54
C GLU A 66 -7.48 -11.60 18.29
N THR A 67 -6.77 -11.40 17.18
CA THR A 67 -6.93 -12.25 16.00
C THR A 67 -6.27 -13.61 16.25
N GLY A 68 -6.75 -14.63 15.55
CA GLY A 68 -6.32 -16.02 15.70
C GLY A 68 -5.36 -16.43 14.59
N ASP A 69 -5.71 -17.50 13.89
CA ASP A 69 -4.80 -18.19 12.98
C ASP A 69 -4.43 -17.36 11.75
N TRP A 70 -3.25 -17.68 11.22
CA TRP A 70 -2.74 -17.17 9.97
C TRP A 70 -3.44 -17.83 8.80
N GLN A 71 -3.81 -17.05 7.79
CA GLN A 71 -4.43 -17.53 6.56
C GLN A 71 -3.71 -16.92 5.36
N GLU A 72 -3.31 -17.76 4.42
CA GLU A 72 -2.83 -17.31 3.12
C GLU A 72 -4.06 -16.93 2.26
N VAL A 73 -4.07 -15.71 1.72
CA VAL A 73 -5.13 -15.23 0.81
C VAL A 73 -4.71 -15.41 -0.63
N ALA A 74 -5.66 -15.36 -1.56
CA ALA A 74 -5.37 -15.52 -2.97
C ALA A 74 -4.53 -14.35 -3.53
N ASN A 75 -3.79 -14.63 -4.61
CA ASN A 75 -3.05 -13.62 -5.38
C ASN A 75 -3.94 -12.98 -6.47
N GLU A 76 -5.24 -12.87 -6.21
CA GLU A 76 -6.20 -12.22 -7.10
C GLU A 76 -7.23 -11.47 -6.25
N GLY A 77 -7.81 -10.41 -6.82
CA GLY A 77 -8.74 -9.57 -6.08
C GLY A 77 -9.43 -8.52 -6.94
N VAL A 78 -10.16 -7.64 -6.27
CA VAL A 78 -10.94 -6.56 -6.89
C VAL A 78 -10.46 -5.20 -6.40
N ILE A 79 -10.32 -4.23 -7.32
CA ILE A 79 -10.03 -2.84 -6.97
C ILE A 79 -11.23 -2.24 -6.21
N GLU A 80 -11.03 -1.81 -4.97
CA GLU A 80 -12.02 -1.06 -4.17
C GLU A 80 -11.83 0.46 -4.27
N MET A 81 -10.58 0.90 -4.42
CA MET A 81 -10.22 2.31 -4.53
C MET A 81 -8.91 2.44 -5.30
N MET A 82 -8.74 3.50 -6.08
CA MET A 82 -7.51 3.78 -6.80
C MET A 82 -7.20 5.26 -6.87
N THR A 83 -5.95 5.59 -7.17
CA THR A 83 -5.55 6.94 -7.58
C THR A 83 -4.38 6.88 -8.55
N ILE A 84 -4.26 7.90 -9.39
CA ILE A 84 -3.13 8.10 -10.30
C ILE A 84 -2.45 9.40 -9.91
N VAL A 85 -1.14 9.34 -9.70
CA VAL A 85 -0.33 10.47 -9.29
C VAL A 85 0.43 10.98 -10.51
N TYR A 86 0.17 12.23 -10.91
CA TYR A 86 0.81 12.90 -12.04
C TYR A 86 1.92 13.88 -11.62
N GLU A 87 2.02 14.16 -10.33
CA GLU A 87 2.92 15.18 -9.79
C GLU A 87 4.02 14.52 -8.95
N PRO A 88 5.25 15.05 -9.01
CA PRO A 88 6.36 14.44 -8.31
C PRO A 88 6.26 14.65 -6.79
N PHE A 89 6.49 13.57 -6.05
CA PHE A 89 6.62 13.60 -4.58
C PHE A 89 7.98 13.05 -4.16
N LYS A 90 8.61 13.71 -3.20
CA LYS A 90 9.94 13.32 -2.71
C LYS A 90 9.88 11.90 -2.13
N GLY A 91 10.71 11.01 -2.66
CA GLY A 91 10.83 9.63 -2.19
C GLY A 91 9.84 8.64 -2.82
N LEU A 92 8.97 9.09 -3.73
CA LEU A 92 8.07 8.23 -4.51
C LEU A 92 8.58 8.10 -5.96
N PRO A 93 8.06 7.12 -6.74
CA PRO A 93 8.42 6.98 -8.16
C PRO A 93 8.16 8.25 -8.97
N ALA A 94 8.84 8.38 -10.11
CA ALA A 94 8.54 9.44 -11.05
C ALA A 94 7.11 9.27 -11.59
N PRO A 95 6.29 10.34 -11.65
CA PRO A 95 4.96 10.26 -12.23
C PRO A 95 5.01 10.07 -13.76
N PRO A 96 3.95 9.52 -14.37
CA PRO A 96 2.73 9.04 -13.72
C PRO A 96 2.88 7.63 -13.14
N TYR A 97 2.30 7.41 -11.95
CA TYR A 97 2.16 6.06 -11.37
C TYR A 97 0.79 5.91 -10.71
N ALA A 98 0.29 4.67 -10.64
CA ALA A 98 -0.99 4.34 -10.03
C ALA A 98 -0.81 3.48 -8.78
N ILE A 99 -1.68 3.69 -7.80
CA ILE A 99 -1.82 2.83 -6.62
C ILE A 99 -3.30 2.45 -6.45
N ALA A 100 -3.54 1.26 -5.93
CA ALA A 100 -4.89 0.76 -5.68
C ALA A 100 -4.97 0.06 -4.32
N TYR A 101 -6.13 0.16 -3.70
CA TYR A 101 -6.58 -0.73 -2.64
C TYR A 101 -7.34 -1.88 -3.29
N VAL A 102 -6.82 -3.09 -3.12
CA VAL A 102 -7.38 -4.30 -3.70
C VAL A 102 -7.89 -5.19 -2.58
N LEU A 103 -9.17 -5.54 -2.63
CA LEU A 103 -9.73 -6.61 -1.79
C LEU A 103 -9.38 -7.95 -2.43
N LEU A 104 -8.41 -8.64 -1.84
CA LEU A 104 -7.98 -9.96 -2.28
C LEU A 104 -9.03 -11.02 -1.94
N ASP A 105 -9.14 -12.05 -2.77
CA ASP A 105 -10.07 -13.13 -2.51
C ASP A 105 -9.63 -13.91 -1.25
N GLY A 106 -10.57 -14.08 -0.33
CA GLY A 106 -10.31 -14.63 1.00
C GLY A 106 -9.92 -13.58 2.06
N ALA A 107 -9.70 -12.31 1.68
CA ALA A 107 -9.49 -11.21 2.61
C ALA A 107 -10.83 -10.49 2.97
N SER A 108 -10.79 -9.68 4.02
CA SER A 108 -11.92 -8.84 4.48
C SER A 108 -11.54 -7.37 4.66
N THR A 109 -10.34 -7.00 4.20
CA THR A 109 -9.82 -5.63 4.12
C THR A 109 -8.93 -5.53 2.89
N ALA A 110 -8.93 -4.35 2.25
CA ALA A 110 -8.11 -4.12 1.08
C ALA A 110 -6.65 -3.86 1.39
N LEU A 111 -5.78 -4.37 0.53
CA LEU A 111 -4.34 -4.21 0.55
C LEU A 111 -3.93 -3.12 -0.46
N LEU A 112 -3.07 -2.20 -0.02
CA LEU A 112 -2.54 -1.13 -0.87
C LEU A 112 -1.31 -1.61 -1.65
N GLY A 113 -1.27 -1.38 -2.95
CA GLY A 113 -0.12 -1.68 -3.79
C GLY A 113 -0.06 -0.80 -5.03
N TYR A 114 1.08 -0.84 -5.73
CA TYR A 114 1.24 -0.21 -7.04
C TYR A 114 0.46 -0.99 -8.10
N VAL A 115 0.03 -0.29 -9.16
CA VAL A 115 -0.53 -0.94 -10.35
C VAL A 115 0.40 -0.73 -11.54
N HIS A 116 0.77 -1.81 -12.21
CA HIS A 116 1.63 -1.82 -13.39
C HIS A 116 0.89 -2.32 -14.62
N GLY A 117 1.55 -2.24 -15.78
CA GLY A 117 1.04 -2.80 -17.04
C GLY A 117 0.00 -1.93 -17.75
N ILE A 118 -0.23 -0.70 -17.29
CA ILE A 118 -1.22 0.22 -17.86
C ILE A 118 -0.52 1.49 -18.33
N ASP A 119 -0.92 1.99 -19.50
CA ASP A 119 -0.55 3.33 -19.96
C ASP A 119 -1.34 4.40 -19.19
N LEU A 120 -0.63 5.19 -18.39
CA LEU A 120 -1.19 6.24 -17.56
C LEU A 120 -1.13 7.63 -18.21
N THR A 121 -0.72 7.74 -19.48
CA THR A 121 -0.58 9.04 -20.16
C THR A 121 -1.94 9.64 -20.57
N ASP A 122 -2.92 8.79 -20.92
CA ASP A 122 -4.31 9.19 -21.10
C ASP A 122 -5.10 8.92 -19.82
N VAL A 123 -5.37 10.01 -19.08
CA VAL A 123 -6.11 10.00 -17.80
C VAL A 123 -7.45 9.29 -17.92
N LYS A 124 -8.19 9.50 -19.02
CA LYS A 124 -9.53 8.97 -19.18
C LYS A 124 -9.48 7.45 -19.37
N SER A 125 -8.65 7.01 -20.31
CA SER A 125 -8.42 5.58 -20.58
C SER A 125 -7.90 4.86 -19.34
N ALA A 126 -6.91 5.44 -18.63
CA ALA A 126 -6.35 4.85 -17.42
C ALA A 126 -7.39 4.71 -16.30
N THR A 127 -8.25 5.71 -16.11
CA THR A 127 -9.32 5.68 -15.10
C THR A 127 -10.38 4.63 -15.42
N GLU A 128 -10.72 4.45 -16.70
CA GLU A 128 -11.67 3.40 -17.14
C GLU A 128 -11.11 1.99 -16.94
N GLN A 129 -9.82 1.79 -17.24
CA GLN A 129 -9.12 0.52 -17.03
C GLN A 129 -8.98 0.17 -15.54
N LEU A 130 -8.74 1.17 -14.68
CA LEU A 130 -8.59 1.01 -13.23
C LEU A 130 -9.87 1.20 -12.43
N ALA A 131 -11.03 1.18 -13.09
CA ALA A 131 -12.31 1.41 -12.42
C ALA A 131 -12.53 0.45 -11.24
N ILE A 132 -13.25 0.92 -10.23
CA ILE A 132 -13.68 0.10 -9.08
C ILE A 132 -14.43 -1.14 -9.61
N GLY A 133 -14.13 -2.31 -9.06
CA GLY A 133 -14.70 -3.58 -9.50
C GLY A 133 -13.84 -4.36 -10.51
N LYS A 134 -12.77 -3.77 -11.06
CA LYS A 134 -11.87 -4.48 -11.97
C LYS A 134 -11.03 -5.53 -11.22
N ARG A 135 -10.82 -6.67 -11.88
CA ARG A 135 -10.01 -7.77 -11.38
C ARG A 135 -8.53 -7.51 -11.61
N VAL A 136 -7.72 -7.88 -10.63
CA VAL A 136 -6.27 -7.81 -10.71
C VAL A 136 -5.64 -9.09 -10.17
N ASN A 137 -4.43 -9.37 -10.64
CA ASN A 137 -3.56 -10.39 -10.08
C ASN A 137 -2.41 -9.71 -9.32
N VAL A 138 -1.92 -10.38 -8.29
CA VAL A 138 -0.74 -9.96 -7.53
C VAL A 138 0.49 -10.60 -8.15
N HIS A 139 1.48 -9.76 -8.46
CA HIS A 139 2.78 -10.16 -8.95
C HIS A 139 3.83 -9.79 -7.93
N PHE A 140 4.84 -10.64 -7.79
CA PHE A 140 5.97 -10.43 -6.88
C PHE A 140 7.24 -10.15 -7.63
N SER A 141 8.15 -9.41 -6.99
CA SER A 141 9.49 -9.19 -7.49
C SER A 141 10.21 -10.55 -7.61
N PRO A 142 11.16 -10.72 -8.55
CA PRO A 142 11.86 -12.00 -8.70
C PRO A 142 12.64 -12.45 -7.47
N GLN A 143 12.96 -11.52 -6.56
CA GLN A 143 13.68 -11.76 -5.32
C GLN A 143 13.09 -10.89 -4.20
N PRO A 144 11.92 -11.27 -3.65
CA PRO A 144 11.29 -10.53 -2.58
C PRO A 144 12.18 -10.52 -1.34
N LYS A 145 12.28 -9.37 -0.68
CA LYS A 145 13.10 -9.15 0.53
C LYS A 145 12.25 -9.10 1.80
N GLY A 146 10.94 -8.98 1.64
CA GLY A 146 9.98 -8.75 2.71
C GLY A 146 9.60 -7.28 2.87
N ASP A 147 9.61 -6.53 1.77
CA ASP A 147 9.19 -5.13 1.71
C ASP A 147 7.78 -5.03 1.11
N VAL A 148 7.01 -4.02 1.53
CA VAL A 148 5.65 -3.80 0.98
C VAL A 148 5.65 -3.40 -0.50
N THR A 149 6.81 -3.08 -1.06
CA THR A 149 7.00 -2.80 -2.49
C THR A 149 7.46 -4.02 -3.28
N ASP A 150 7.58 -5.19 -2.65
CA ASP A 150 7.95 -6.43 -3.34
C ASP A 150 6.81 -7.01 -4.19
N TYR A 151 5.60 -6.45 -4.11
CA TYR A 151 4.49 -6.85 -4.95
C TYR A 151 3.81 -5.65 -5.60
N TRP A 152 3.10 -5.93 -6.69
CA TRP A 152 2.24 -4.99 -7.40
C TRP A 152 1.04 -5.72 -7.97
N PHE A 153 0.09 -4.95 -8.47
CA PHE A 153 -1.10 -5.44 -9.14
C PHE A 153 -0.98 -5.24 -10.65
N GLU A 154 -1.47 -6.20 -11.42
CA GLU A 154 -1.72 -6.07 -12.86
C GLU A 154 -3.17 -6.44 -13.15
N LEU A 155 -3.79 -5.80 -14.14
CA LEU A 155 -5.16 -6.15 -14.52
C LEU A 155 -5.23 -7.60 -14.97
N SER A 156 -6.25 -8.30 -14.50
CA SER A 156 -6.53 -9.66 -14.92
C SER A 156 -7.39 -9.63 -16.18
N ASP A 157 -7.16 -10.59 -17.09
CA ASP A 157 -8.02 -10.80 -18.26
C ASP A 157 -9.41 -11.37 -17.89
N ASN A 158 -9.59 -11.77 -16.62
CA ASN A 158 -10.84 -12.34 -16.12
C ASN A 158 -11.89 -11.24 -15.84
N GLU A 159 -13.09 -11.38 -16.41
CA GLU A 159 -14.22 -10.52 -16.08
C GLU A 159 -14.67 -10.72 -14.62
N PRO A 160 -15.13 -9.65 -13.93
CA PRO A 160 -15.67 -9.77 -12.58
C PRO A 160 -16.89 -10.69 -12.57
N THR A 161 -16.87 -11.70 -11.70
CA THR A 161 -17.93 -12.69 -11.53
C THR A 161 -19.09 -12.17 -10.69
#